data_AF-A0A5C3LNY0-F1
#
_entry.id   AF-A0A5C3LNY0-F1
#
_cell.length_a   1.000
_cell.length_b   1.000
_cell.length_c   1.000
_cell.angle_alpha   90.00
_cell.angle_beta   90.00
_cell.angle_gamma   90.00
#
_symmetry.space_group_name_H-M   'P 1'
#
loop_
_entity.id
_entity.type
_entity.pdbx_description
1 polymer ?
#
loop_
_entity_poly.entity_id
_entity_poly.type
_entity_poly.pdbx_seq_one_letter_code
_entity_poly.pdbx_strand_id
1 'polypeptide(L)'
;MKTPIANTAFLKRIKSLYPVRKPHISLAGHDAATGILSSPWYIVAAAAFSASNKPSEVARVFRYALQEAEDGNAKLPDRQLLAQKMRESLFKSGLISGYPKWNCATYISIGRCCHHSMATAESFTSSFRNPNAPLADYAKTGQALFNTIYGETAGDVQNMLNAIYPDMGWFSTTIGYGLTYGYTDILSPLETSYTLVAALIAGDTPQQIKWHLKGACRAGASLEQVKAVREIAMDVAQESGVEWREEVPPVEES
;
A
#
# COMPACT_ATOMS: atom_id res chain seq x y z
N MET A 1 1.87 -25.49 -17.37
CA MET A 1 1.47 -24.29 -16.59
C MET A 1 2.56 -24.04 -15.56
N LYS A 2 3.09 -22.82 -15.45
CA LYS A 2 4.03 -22.48 -14.36
C LYS A 2 3.28 -22.51 -13.03
N THR A 3 3.94 -23.02 -11.99
CA THR A 3 3.40 -23.04 -10.62
C THR A 3 3.11 -21.60 -10.17
N PRO A 4 1.95 -21.34 -9.53
CA PRO A 4 1.66 -20.02 -8.97
C PRO A 4 2.69 -19.61 -7.91
N ILE A 5 3.11 -18.35 -7.96
CA ILE A 5 4.04 -17.76 -6.97
C ILE A 5 3.31 -17.59 -5.64
N ALA A 6 2.14 -16.95 -5.67
CA ALA A 6 1.23 -16.77 -4.53
C ALA A 6 0.46 -18.07 -4.21
N ASN A 7 1.19 -19.15 -3.95
CA ASN A 7 0.66 -20.38 -3.38
C ASN A 7 0.52 -20.28 -1.86
N THR A 8 -0.24 -21.18 -1.26
CA THR A 8 -0.55 -21.16 0.19
C THR A 8 0.70 -21.16 1.08
N ALA A 9 1.75 -21.89 0.71
CA ALA A 9 2.96 -21.96 1.53
C ALA A 9 3.69 -20.61 1.53
N PHE A 10 3.85 -20.00 0.36
CA PHE A 10 4.45 -18.67 0.22
C PHE A 10 3.63 -17.60 0.95
N LEU A 11 2.31 -17.58 0.79
CA LEU A 11 1.44 -16.59 1.44
C LEU A 11 1.46 -16.72 2.97
N LYS A 12 1.50 -17.94 3.51
CA LYS A 12 1.68 -18.17 4.96
C LYS A 12 3.03 -17.65 5.47
N ARG A 13 4.12 -17.86 4.71
CA ARG A 13 5.45 -17.37 5.05
C ARG A 13 5.47 -15.84 5.15
N ILE A 14 5.10 -15.14 4.08
CA ILE A 14 5.16 -13.67 4.07
C ILE A 14 4.21 -13.03 5.09
N LYS A 15 3.06 -13.65 5.35
CA LYS A 15 2.15 -13.22 6.43
C LYS A 15 2.81 -13.28 7.79
N SER A 16 3.58 -14.35 8.06
CA SER A 16 4.22 -14.56 9.37
C SER A 16 5.34 -13.58 9.68
N LEU A 17 5.87 -12.88 8.65
CA LEU A 17 6.90 -11.85 8.82
C LEU A 17 6.35 -10.61 9.56
N TYR A 18 5.07 -10.27 9.36
CA TYR A 18 4.51 -9.06 9.98
C TYR A 18 4.17 -9.33 11.45
N PRO A 19 4.69 -8.52 12.40
CA PRO A 19 4.47 -8.76 13.81
C PRO A 19 2.99 -8.56 14.17
N VAL A 20 2.39 -9.56 14.79
CA VAL A 20 1.05 -9.46 15.37
C VAL A 20 1.17 -8.59 16.62
N ARG A 21 0.53 -7.42 16.65
CA ARG A 21 0.49 -6.59 17.87
C ARG A 21 -0.11 -7.42 19.00
N LYS A 22 0.65 -7.63 20.09
CA LYS A 22 0.05 -7.97 21.38
C LYS A 22 -0.89 -6.82 21.76
N PRO A 23 -2.11 -7.08 22.25
CA PRO A 23 -3.03 -6.02 22.62
C PRO A 23 -2.41 -5.20 23.77
N HIS A 24 -1.80 -4.08 23.44
CA HIS A 24 -1.59 -3.01 24.40
C HIS A 24 -2.94 -2.29 24.54
N ILE A 25 -3.40 -2.17 25.79
CA ILE A 25 -4.60 -1.43 26.15
C ILE A 25 -4.41 0.02 25.66
N SER A 26 -5.06 0.37 24.55
CA SER A 26 -5.13 1.75 24.05
C SER A 26 -6.18 2.51 24.86
N LEU A 27 -5.79 3.64 25.45
CA LEU A 27 -6.68 4.59 26.12
C LEU A 27 -7.47 5.47 25.12
N ALA A 28 -7.25 5.31 23.82
CA ALA A 28 -8.01 5.99 22.77
C ALA A 28 -8.95 4.98 22.09
N GLY A 29 -10.26 5.24 22.20
CA GLY A 29 -11.37 4.41 21.69
C GLY A 29 -11.50 4.39 20.16
N HIS A 30 -10.42 4.07 19.45
CA HIS A 30 -10.50 3.62 18.06
C HIS A 30 -10.52 2.10 18.07
N ASP A 31 -11.61 1.51 17.57
CA ASP A 31 -11.79 0.07 17.44
C ASP A 31 -10.53 -0.54 16.82
N ALA A 32 -9.78 -1.28 17.64
CA ALA A 32 -8.57 -1.95 17.19
C ALA A 32 -8.96 -2.95 16.09
N ALA A 33 -8.39 -2.80 14.90
CA ALA A 33 -8.63 -3.72 13.79
C ALA A 33 -8.45 -5.17 14.26
N THR A 34 -9.48 -6.00 14.10
CA THR A 34 -9.48 -7.39 14.57
C THR A 34 -9.13 -8.35 13.43
N GLY A 35 -8.53 -9.49 13.76
CA GLY A 35 -8.23 -10.55 12.79
C GLY A 35 -7.31 -10.09 11.65
N ILE A 36 -7.68 -10.44 10.41
CA ILE A 36 -6.89 -10.17 9.20
C ILE A 36 -6.61 -8.68 8.96
N LEU A 37 -7.48 -7.78 9.46
CA LEU A 37 -7.33 -6.33 9.28
C LEU A 37 -6.24 -5.73 10.18
N SER A 38 -5.77 -6.46 11.19
CA SER A 38 -4.67 -6.02 12.08
C SER A 38 -3.29 -6.06 11.42
N SER A 39 -3.17 -6.79 10.30
CA SER A 39 -1.91 -6.99 9.58
C SER A 39 -2.04 -6.58 8.12
N PRO A 40 -1.32 -5.55 7.65
CA PRO A 40 -1.38 -5.06 6.28
C PRO A 40 -0.54 -5.90 5.30
N TRP A 41 -0.13 -7.12 5.65
CA TRP A 41 0.74 -7.96 4.80
C TRP A 41 0.17 -8.14 3.38
N TYR A 42 -1.15 -8.25 3.25
CA TYR A 42 -1.83 -8.49 1.98
C TYR A 42 -1.82 -7.29 1.05
N ILE A 43 -1.90 -6.05 1.56
CA ILE A 43 -1.77 -4.83 0.73
C ILE A 43 -0.33 -4.62 0.27
N VAL A 44 0.66 -4.96 1.12
CA VAL A 44 2.09 -4.92 0.76
C VAL A 44 2.38 -5.93 -0.35
N ALA A 45 1.95 -7.17 -0.17
CA ALA A 45 2.14 -8.22 -1.16
C ALA A 45 1.44 -7.90 -2.49
N ALA A 46 0.21 -7.38 -2.44
CA ALA A 46 -0.53 -6.99 -3.64
C ALA A 46 0.13 -5.85 -4.40
N ALA A 47 0.59 -4.81 -3.70
CA ALA A 47 1.32 -3.69 -4.30
C ALA A 47 2.62 -4.16 -4.96
N ALA A 48 3.39 -5.04 -4.30
CA ALA A 48 4.63 -5.60 -4.85
C ALA A 48 4.37 -6.50 -6.08
N PHE A 49 3.37 -7.39 -6.04
CA PHE A 49 3.01 -8.22 -7.20
C PHE A 49 2.52 -7.37 -8.38
N SER A 50 1.72 -6.34 -8.11
CA SER A 50 1.25 -5.39 -9.12
C SER A 50 2.43 -4.67 -9.77
N ALA A 51 3.33 -4.08 -8.97
CA ALA A 51 4.53 -3.41 -9.45
C ALA A 51 5.53 -4.33 -10.18
N SER A 52 5.48 -5.63 -9.88
CA SER A 52 6.25 -6.69 -10.55
C SER A 52 5.54 -7.27 -11.80
N ASN A 53 4.43 -6.66 -12.23
CA ASN A 53 3.64 -7.09 -13.38
C ASN A 53 3.10 -8.54 -13.27
N LYS A 54 2.59 -8.91 -12.09
CA LYS A 54 1.98 -10.23 -11.79
C LYS A 54 0.50 -10.11 -11.38
N PRO A 55 -0.40 -9.65 -12.28
CA PRO A 55 -1.81 -9.41 -11.93
C PRO A 55 -2.55 -10.67 -11.46
N SER A 56 -2.19 -11.86 -11.96
CA SER A 56 -2.80 -13.13 -11.51
C SER A 56 -2.50 -13.44 -10.05
N GLU A 57 -1.34 -13.03 -9.56
CA GLU A 57 -0.89 -13.29 -8.19
C GLU A 57 -1.58 -12.35 -7.21
N VAL A 58 -1.87 -11.11 -7.61
CA VAL A 58 -2.71 -10.18 -6.82
C VAL A 58 -4.08 -10.78 -6.51
N ALA A 59 -4.72 -11.41 -7.51
CA ALA A 59 -5.99 -12.10 -7.33
C ALA A 59 -5.91 -13.27 -6.33
N ARG A 60 -4.76 -13.95 -6.28
CA ARG A 60 -4.50 -15.07 -5.35
C ARG A 60 -4.32 -14.55 -3.93
N VAL A 61 -3.56 -13.47 -3.75
CA VAL A 61 -3.43 -12.79 -2.45
C VAL A 61 -4.80 -12.37 -1.93
N PHE A 62 -5.62 -11.73 -2.77
CA PHE A 62 -6.96 -11.31 -2.38
C PHE A 62 -7.85 -12.48 -1.96
N ARG A 63 -7.90 -13.55 -2.77
CA ARG A 63 -8.69 -14.76 -2.43
C ARG A 63 -8.22 -15.41 -1.14
N TYR A 64 -6.92 -15.50 -0.92
CA TYR A 64 -6.36 -16.06 0.30
C TYR A 64 -6.74 -15.21 1.52
N ALA A 65 -6.55 -13.89 1.44
CA ALA A 65 -6.90 -12.98 2.54
C ALA A 65 -8.40 -12.95 2.83
N LEU A 66 -9.24 -13.04 1.78
CA LEU A 66 -10.68 -13.15 1.95
C LEU A 66 -11.07 -14.48 2.62
N GLN A 67 -10.55 -15.62 2.15
CA GLN A 67 -10.82 -16.92 2.77
C GLN A 67 -10.41 -16.92 4.26
N GLU A 68 -9.25 -16.37 4.60
CA GLU A 68 -8.84 -16.26 6.00
C GLU A 68 -9.77 -15.36 6.83
N ALA A 69 -10.32 -14.29 6.23
CA ALA A 69 -11.32 -13.47 6.88
C ALA A 69 -12.60 -14.29 7.16
N GLU A 70 -13.03 -15.11 6.20
CA GLU A 70 -14.21 -15.96 6.33
C GLU A 70 -14.03 -17.07 7.36
N ASP A 71 -12.90 -17.77 7.33
CA ASP A 71 -12.51 -18.80 8.31
C ASP A 71 -12.40 -18.20 9.72
N GLY A 72 -11.97 -16.94 9.82
CA GLY A 72 -11.95 -16.14 11.05
C GLY A 72 -13.30 -15.56 11.48
N ASN A 73 -14.40 -15.93 10.81
CA ASN A 73 -15.75 -15.41 11.04
C ASN A 73 -15.88 -13.87 10.94
N ALA A 74 -15.05 -13.23 10.11
CA ALA A 74 -15.12 -11.79 9.88
C ALA A 74 -16.51 -11.41 9.31
N LYS A 75 -17.06 -10.29 9.79
CA LYS A 75 -18.40 -9.84 9.36
C LYS A 75 -18.34 -9.27 7.95
N LEU A 76 -19.49 -9.12 7.30
CA LEU A 76 -19.57 -8.55 5.96
C LEU A 76 -18.88 -7.16 5.84
N PRO A 77 -19.02 -6.23 6.81
CA PRO A 77 -18.31 -4.95 6.76
C PRO A 77 -16.79 -5.09 6.77
N ASP A 78 -16.24 -6.04 7.53
CA ASP A 78 -14.80 -6.29 7.60
C ASP A 78 -14.26 -6.84 6.27
N ARG A 79 -15.04 -7.73 5.63
CA ARG A 79 -14.72 -8.26 4.30
C ARG A 79 -14.77 -7.14 3.25
N GLN A 80 -15.78 -6.26 3.32
CA GLN A 80 -15.89 -5.05 2.48
C GLN A 80 -14.69 -4.12 2.65
N LEU A 81 -14.29 -3.85 3.89
CA LEU A 81 -13.13 -3.04 4.19
C LEU A 81 -11.83 -3.69 3.67
N LEU A 82 -11.65 -5.00 3.81
CA LEU A 82 -10.51 -5.72 3.24
C LEU A 82 -10.43 -5.53 1.71
N ALA A 83 -11.55 -5.69 1.01
CA ALA A 83 -11.61 -5.48 -0.43
C ALA A 83 -11.39 -4.01 -0.84
N GLN A 84 -11.85 -3.06 -0.04
CA GLN A 84 -11.58 -1.63 -0.23
C GLN A 84 -10.09 -1.33 -0.04
N LYS A 85 -9.47 -1.78 1.05
CA LYS A 85 -8.03 -1.64 1.32
C LYS A 85 -7.18 -2.24 0.21
N MET A 86 -7.55 -3.41 -0.30
CA MET A 86 -6.88 -4.03 -1.46
C MET A 86 -6.91 -3.12 -2.68
N ARG A 87 -8.09 -2.64 -3.12
CA ARG A 87 -8.22 -1.75 -4.29
C ARG A 87 -7.54 -0.41 -4.10
N GLU A 88 -7.63 0.16 -2.90
CA GLU A 88 -7.02 1.42 -2.55
C GLU A 88 -5.48 1.32 -2.57
N SER A 89 -4.92 0.20 -2.09
CA SER A 89 -3.48 -0.02 -2.13
C SER A 89 -2.94 -0.09 -3.57
N LEU A 90 -3.69 -0.75 -4.45
CA LEU A 90 -3.33 -0.84 -5.87
C LEU A 90 -3.45 0.53 -6.56
N PHE A 91 -4.50 1.29 -6.26
CA PHE A 91 -4.68 2.65 -6.78
C PHE A 91 -3.51 3.55 -6.40
N LYS A 92 -3.16 3.59 -5.10
CA LYS A 92 -2.06 4.43 -4.60
C LYS A 92 -0.70 3.98 -5.15
N SER A 93 -0.40 2.68 -5.12
CA SER A 93 0.87 2.17 -5.69
C SER A 93 0.99 2.36 -7.21
N GLY A 94 -0.12 2.50 -7.93
CA GLY A 94 -0.12 2.70 -9.38
C GLY A 94 0.58 3.97 -9.85
N LEU A 95 0.54 5.04 -9.04
CA LEU A 95 1.18 6.31 -9.40
C LEU A 95 2.71 6.19 -9.52
N ILE A 96 3.34 5.33 -8.71
CA ILE A 96 4.80 5.11 -8.72
C ILE A 96 5.24 3.88 -9.52
N SER A 97 4.39 2.84 -9.61
CA SER A 97 4.72 1.62 -10.36
C SER A 97 4.39 1.73 -11.86
N GLY A 98 3.62 2.74 -12.25
CA GLY A 98 3.22 3.01 -13.62
C GLY A 98 1.83 2.46 -13.95
N TYR A 99 1.04 3.27 -14.65
CA TYR A 99 -0.34 2.96 -15.04
C TYR A 99 -0.52 1.57 -15.70
N PRO A 100 0.36 1.10 -16.62
CA PRO A 100 0.17 -0.18 -17.28
C PRO A 100 0.23 -1.39 -16.33
N LYS A 101 1.09 -1.34 -15.31
CA LYS A 101 1.21 -2.41 -14.30
C LYS A 101 0.04 -2.42 -13.32
N TRP A 102 -0.51 -1.23 -13.07
CA TRP A 102 -1.67 -1.00 -12.22
C TRP A 102 -3.01 -1.40 -12.86
N ASN A 103 -3.14 -1.32 -14.19
CA ASN A 103 -4.44 -1.32 -14.87
C ASN A 103 -5.22 -2.66 -14.84
N CYS A 104 -6.42 -2.60 -15.45
CA CYS A 104 -7.37 -3.65 -15.85
C CYS A 104 -7.06 -5.09 -15.45
N ALA A 105 -5.92 -5.69 -15.80
CA ALA A 105 -5.64 -7.07 -15.43
C ALA A 105 -5.74 -7.30 -13.90
N THR A 106 -5.26 -6.37 -13.09
CA THR A 106 -5.31 -6.45 -11.64
C THR A 106 -6.73 -6.19 -11.10
N TYR A 107 -7.43 -5.15 -11.57
CA TYR A 107 -8.81 -4.86 -11.12
C TYR A 107 -9.86 -5.83 -11.64
N ILE A 108 -9.73 -6.33 -12.87
CA ILE A 108 -10.59 -7.39 -13.41
C ILE A 108 -10.45 -8.65 -12.56
N SER A 109 -9.21 -8.97 -12.15
CA SER A 109 -8.96 -10.15 -11.32
C SER A 109 -9.61 -10.06 -9.94
N ILE A 110 -9.61 -8.87 -9.32
CA ILE A 110 -10.28 -8.62 -8.04
C ILE A 110 -11.80 -8.51 -8.22
N GLY A 111 -12.27 -7.79 -9.24
CA GLY A 111 -13.69 -7.61 -9.54
C GLY A 111 -14.41 -8.93 -9.76
N ARG A 112 -13.77 -9.89 -10.43
CA ARG A 112 -14.29 -11.27 -10.58
C ARG A 112 -14.41 -12.00 -9.23
N CYS A 113 -13.51 -11.74 -8.28
CA CYS A 113 -13.57 -12.34 -6.95
C CYS A 113 -14.67 -11.69 -6.09
N CYS A 114 -14.80 -10.36 -6.14
CA CYS A 114 -15.80 -9.61 -5.35
C CYS A 114 -17.25 -9.89 -5.78
N HIS A 115 -17.50 -10.12 -7.08
CA HIS A 115 -18.85 -10.36 -7.59
C HIS A 115 -19.50 -11.65 -7.06
N HIS A 116 -18.69 -12.63 -6.62
CA HIS A 116 -19.19 -13.92 -6.15
C HIS A 116 -19.36 -13.99 -4.64
N SER A 117 -18.59 -13.21 -3.87
CA SER A 117 -18.50 -13.32 -2.40
C SER A 117 -19.08 -12.13 -1.62
N MET A 118 -19.38 -11.01 -2.28
CA MET A 118 -19.79 -9.77 -1.61
C MET A 118 -21.18 -9.34 -2.11
N ALA A 119 -22.20 -9.59 -1.29
CA ALA A 119 -23.53 -9.07 -1.56
C ALA A 119 -23.48 -7.52 -1.64
N THR A 120 -24.08 -7.00 -2.72
CA THR A 120 -24.23 -5.61 -3.15
C THR A 120 -22.97 -4.89 -3.69
N ALA A 121 -22.96 -4.80 -5.03
CA ALA A 121 -22.01 -4.04 -5.83
C ALA A 121 -22.05 -2.51 -5.58
N GLU A 122 -23.02 -1.99 -4.82
CA GLU A 122 -23.26 -0.55 -4.65
C GLU A 122 -22.08 0.19 -4.00
N SER A 123 -21.42 -0.41 -3.00
CA SER A 123 -20.25 0.20 -2.33
C SER A 123 -19.01 0.38 -3.22
N PHE A 124 -19.08 -0.07 -4.48
CA PHE A 124 -17.99 -0.04 -5.45
C PHE A 124 -18.32 0.74 -6.73
N THR A 125 -19.43 1.48 -6.74
CA THR A 125 -19.93 2.16 -7.95
C THR A 125 -19.56 3.64 -8.05
N SER A 126 -19.09 4.25 -6.96
CA SER A 126 -18.74 5.69 -6.91
C SER A 126 -17.28 5.91 -6.53
N SER A 127 -16.73 7.02 -7.02
CA SER A 127 -15.37 7.47 -6.66
C SER A 127 -15.34 7.99 -5.23
N PHE A 128 -14.35 7.57 -4.45
CA PHE A 128 -14.07 8.12 -3.13
C PHE A 128 -13.49 9.54 -3.18
N ARG A 129 -12.81 9.89 -4.27
CA ARG A 129 -12.31 11.26 -4.49
C ARG A 129 -13.42 12.10 -5.10
N ASN A 130 -13.59 13.31 -4.61
CA ASN A 130 -14.52 14.29 -5.18
C ASN A 130 -13.88 14.97 -6.40
N PRO A 131 -14.30 14.65 -7.64
CA PRO A 131 -13.71 15.25 -8.84
C PRO A 131 -13.96 16.76 -8.96
N ASN A 132 -14.92 17.29 -8.20
CA ASN A 132 -15.31 18.70 -8.23
C ASN A 132 -14.67 19.52 -7.09
N ALA A 133 -13.89 18.89 -6.20
CA ALA A 133 -13.21 19.63 -5.15
C ALA A 133 -12.09 20.51 -5.74
N PRO A 134 -11.89 21.75 -5.25
CA PRO A 134 -10.81 22.60 -5.72
C PRO A 134 -9.44 21.94 -5.52
N LEU A 135 -8.58 22.00 -6.55
CA LEU A 135 -7.21 21.46 -6.47
C LEU A 135 -6.38 22.08 -5.34
N ALA A 136 -6.70 23.32 -4.94
CA ALA A 136 -6.07 23.98 -3.80
C ALA A 136 -6.33 23.24 -2.48
N ASP A 137 -7.47 22.57 -2.31
CA ASP A 137 -7.75 21.81 -1.10
C ASP A 137 -6.94 20.51 -1.08
N TYR A 138 -6.81 19.84 -2.22
CA TYR A 138 -5.88 18.71 -2.35
C TYR A 138 -4.43 19.12 -2.12
N ALA A 139 -4.02 20.31 -2.58
CA ALA A 139 -2.68 20.84 -2.31
C ALA A 139 -2.42 21.00 -0.81
N LYS A 140 -3.39 21.50 -0.04
CA LYS A 140 -3.26 21.63 1.43
C LYS A 140 -3.11 20.27 2.11
N THR A 141 -3.98 19.31 1.76
CA THR A 141 -3.90 17.93 2.28
C THR A 141 -2.57 17.29 1.91
N GLY A 142 -2.12 17.47 0.67
CA GLY A 142 -0.87 16.93 0.18
C GLY A 142 0.34 17.51 0.88
N GLN A 143 0.37 18.81 1.11
CA GLN A 143 1.46 19.45 1.85
C GLN A 143 1.55 18.93 3.29
N ALA A 144 0.41 18.74 3.96
CA ALA A 144 0.38 18.18 5.31
C ALA A 144 0.96 16.74 5.33
N LEU A 145 0.51 15.88 4.41
CA LEU A 145 1.02 14.51 4.31
C LEU A 145 2.50 14.46 3.91
N PHE A 146 2.92 15.32 2.98
CA PHE A 146 4.31 15.44 2.55
C PHE A 146 5.23 15.80 3.72
N ASN A 147 4.83 16.76 4.55
CA ASN A 147 5.57 17.14 5.75
C ASN A 147 5.67 15.99 6.76
N THR A 148 4.62 15.19 6.94
CA THR A 148 4.67 14.00 7.81
C THR A 148 5.67 12.97 7.29
N ILE A 149 5.68 12.71 5.97
CA ILE A 149 6.53 11.67 5.38
C ILE A 149 7.99 12.09 5.35
N TYR A 150 8.29 13.33 4.97
CA TYR A 150 9.67 13.81 4.79
C TYR A 150 10.25 14.51 6.05
N GLY A 151 9.42 14.89 7.01
CA GLY A 151 9.85 15.55 8.25
C GLY A 151 10.65 16.81 7.97
N GLU A 152 11.80 16.95 8.64
CA GLU A 152 12.71 18.10 8.49
C GLU A 152 13.19 18.30 7.05
N THR A 153 13.33 17.22 6.27
CA THR A 153 13.78 17.29 4.87
C THR A 153 12.67 17.70 3.89
N ALA A 154 11.43 17.90 4.34
CA ALA A 154 10.30 18.21 3.46
C ALA A 154 10.53 19.50 2.65
N GLY A 155 11.05 20.56 3.30
CA GLY A 155 11.35 21.82 2.62
C GLY A 155 12.40 21.63 1.52
N ASP A 156 13.47 20.91 1.82
CA ASP A 156 14.57 20.67 0.88
C ASP A 156 14.12 19.84 -0.33
N VAL A 157 13.35 18.77 -0.10
CA VAL A 157 12.82 17.94 -1.18
C VAL A 157 11.86 18.75 -2.04
N GLN A 158 10.95 19.53 -1.45
CA GLN A 158 10.03 20.37 -2.24
C GLN A 158 10.76 21.43 -3.06
N ASN A 159 11.77 22.09 -2.48
CA ASN A 159 12.59 23.07 -3.19
C ASN A 159 13.35 22.43 -4.35
N MET A 160 13.90 21.24 -4.15
CA MET A 160 14.55 20.46 -5.20
C MET A 160 13.58 20.10 -6.33
N LEU A 161 12.37 19.61 -6.02
CA LEU A 161 11.35 19.32 -7.03
C LEU A 161 10.96 20.56 -7.83
N ASN A 162 10.71 21.69 -7.15
CA ASN A 162 10.36 22.96 -7.79
C ASN A 162 11.50 23.49 -8.68
N ALA A 163 12.75 23.31 -8.27
CA ALA A 163 13.92 23.76 -9.03
C ALA A 163 14.19 22.91 -10.29
N ILE A 164 13.93 21.60 -10.22
CA ILE A 164 14.03 20.71 -11.39
C ILE A 164 12.96 21.08 -12.42
N TYR A 165 11.70 21.15 -11.98
CA TYR A 165 10.56 21.50 -12.82
C TYR A 165 9.38 21.90 -11.93
N PRO A 166 8.89 23.15 -11.95
CA PRO A 166 7.80 23.59 -11.09
C PRO A 166 6.54 22.72 -11.17
N ASP A 167 6.21 22.18 -12.34
CA ASP A 167 5.08 21.25 -12.49
C ASP A 167 5.31 19.95 -11.73
N MET A 168 6.55 19.49 -11.57
CA MET A 168 6.87 18.31 -10.76
C MET A 168 6.59 18.57 -9.28
N GLY A 169 6.97 19.75 -8.78
CA GLY A 169 6.66 20.17 -7.42
C GLY A 169 5.16 20.30 -7.17
N TRP A 170 4.44 20.96 -8.06
CA TRP A 170 2.98 21.08 -8.01
C TRP A 170 2.29 19.71 -8.13
N PHE A 171 2.70 18.89 -9.09
CA PHE A 171 2.15 17.55 -9.32
C PHE A 171 2.36 16.65 -8.10
N SER A 172 3.57 16.67 -7.52
CA SER A 172 3.88 15.90 -6.31
C SER A 172 2.93 16.28 -5.18
N THR A 173 2.85 17.56 -4.81
CA THR A 173 2.05 18.01 -3.67
C THR A 173 0.55 17.87 -3.93
N THR A 174 0.05 18.32 -5.07
CA THR A 174 -1.39 18.37 -5.35
C THR A 174 -1.95 17.05 -5.83
N ILE A 175 -1.31 16.40 -6.81
CA ILE A 175 -1.83 15.18 -7.43
C ILE A 175 -1.37 13.93 -6.67
N GLY A 176 -0.08 13.83 -6.38
CA GLY A 176 0.50 12.71 -5.66
C GLY A 176 0.05 12.66 -4.20
N TYR A 177 0.58 13.55 -3.38
CA TYR A 177 0.32 13.54 -1.94
C TYR A 177 -1.09 14.04 -1.59
N GLY A 178 -1.66 14.95 -2.36
CA GLY A 178 -2.99 15.49 -2.14
C GLY A 178 -4.11 14.54 -2.56
N LEU A 179 -4.33 14.45 -3.88
CA LEU A 179 -5.46 13.73 -4.46
C LEU A 179 -5.31 12.20 -4.33
N THR A 180 -4.10 11.68 -4.55
CA THR A 180 -3.87 10.22 -4.60
C THR A 180 -3.64 9.66 -3.21
N TYR A 181 -2.60 10.10 -2.50
CA TYR A 181 -2.19 9.52 -1.21
C TYR A 181 -2.96 10.08 -0.01
N GLY A 182 -3.36 11.34 -0.08
CA GLY A 182 -4.00 12.09 1.01
C GLY A 182 -5.40 11.63 1.38
N TYR A 183 -6.04 10.79 0.57
CA TYR A 183 -7.30 10.15 0.94
C TYR A 183 -7.04 8.97 1.89
N THR A 184 -7.23 9.16 3.20
CA THR A 184 -6.81 8.19 4.24
C THR A 184 -7.94 7.49 4.97
N ASP A 185 -9.18 7.62 4.50
CA ASP A 185 -10.36 6.99 5.14
C ASP A 185 -10.37 5.45 5.01
N ILE A 186 -9.69 4.91 3.99
CA ILE A 186 -9.60 3.46 3.73
C ILE A 186 -8.24 2.90 4.17
N LEU A 187 -7.16 3.48 3.64
CA LEU A 187 -5.79 3.20 4.07
C LEU A 187 -5.32 4.33 4.95
N SER A 188 -4.93 3.99 6.18
CA SER A 188 -4.24 4.92 7.07
C SER A 188 -2.99 5.52 6.40
N PRO A 189 -2.46 6.65 6.91
CA PRO A 189 -1.20 7.21 6.42
C PRO A 189 -0.06 6.16 6.41
N LEU A 190 -0.04 5.30 7.43
CA LEU A 190 1.00 4.28 7.55
C LEU A 190 0.83 3.14 6.54
N GLU A 191 -0.38 2.61 6.36
CA GLU A 191 -0.67 1.61 5.32
C GLU A 191 -0.42 2.15 3.91
N THR A 192 -0.69 3.45 3.70
CA THR A 192 -0.34 4.15 2.47
C THR A 192 1.17 4.15 2.27
N SER A 193 1.96 4.48 3.29
CA SER A 193 3.42 4.43 3.22
C SER A 193 3.93 3.01 2.90
N TYR A 194 3.39 1.97 3.55
CA TYR A 194 3.76 0.58 3.28
C TYR A 194 3.49 0.15 1.84
N THR A 195 2.35 0.57 1.29
CA THR A 195 1.99 0.34 -0.10
C THR A 195 3.00 0.99 -1.06
N LEU A 196 3.46 2.20 -0.74
CA LEU A 196 4.47 2.90 -1.52
C LEU A 196 5.82 2.18 -1.45
N VAL A 197 6.29 1.85 -0.23
CA VAL A 197 7.54 1.09 -0.02
C VAL A 197 7.54 -0.21 -0.83
N ALA A 198 6.43 -0.96 -0.83
CA ALA A 198 6.32 -2.21 -1.57
C ALA A 198 6.53 -2.04 -3.08
N ALA A 199 5.87 -1.04 -3.67
CA ALA A 199 5.98 -0.76 -5.09
C ALA A 199 7.33 -0.14 -5.48
N LEU A 200 7.94 0.67 -4.62
CA LEU A 200 9.28 1.22 -4.81
C LEU A 200 10.35 0.13 -4.77
N ILE A 201 10.24 -0.85 -3.86
CA ILE A 201 11.11 -2.02 -3.80
C ILE A 201 10.98 -2.83 -5.09
N ALA A 202 9.76 -3.18 -5.51
CA ALA A 202 9.54 -3.90 -6.76
C ALA A 202 9.97 -3.10 -8.02
N GLY A 203 10.06 -1.77 -7.91
CA GLY A 203 10.47 -0.86 -8.98
C GLY A 203 11.96 -0.54 -9.04
N ASP A 204 12.78 -1.07 -8.13
CA ASP A 204 14.23 -0.79 -8.03
C ASP A 204 14.57 0.71 -7.93
N THR A 205 13.94 1.42 -6.99
CA THR A 205 14.13 2.87 -6.77
C THR A 205 14.78 3.18 -5.40
N PRO A 206 16.09 2.92 -5.20
CA PRO A 206 16.73 2.94 -3.88
C PRO A 206 16.58 4.26 -3.12
N GLN A 207 16.75 5.41 -3.78
CA GLN A 207 16.61 6.71 -3.12
C GLN A 207 15.22 6.93 -2.52
N GLN A 208 14.18 6.54 -3.27
CA GLN A 208 12.79 6.64 -2.83
C GLN A 208 12.48 5.63 -1.72
N ILE A 209 13.00 4.39 -1.83
CA ILE A 209 12.87 3.35 -0.78
C ILE A 209 13.41 3.90 0.55
N LYS A 210 14.61 4.50 0.54
CA LYS A 210 15.23 5.07 1.74
C LYS A 210 14.35 6.14 2.40
N TRP A 211 13.81 7.07 1.62
CA TRP A 211 12.95 8.14 2.15
C TRP A 211 11.64 7.60 2.72
N HIS A 212 11.00 6.66 2.03
CA HIS A 212 9.71 6.13 2.45
C HIS A 212 9.80 5.16 3.63
N LEU A 213 10.90 4.40 3.77
CA LEU A 213 11.18 3.61 4.98
C LEU A 213 11.33 4.52 6.21
N LYS A 214 12.10 5.61 6.10
CA LYS A 214 12.23 6.61 7.17
C LYS A 214 10.90 7.31 7.48
N GLY A 215 10.14 7.63 6.44
CA GLY A 215 8.81 8.22 6.58
C GLY A 215 7.82 7.31 7.32
N ALA A 216 7.89 5.99 7.08
CA ALA A 216 7.07 5.03 7.82
C ALA A 216 7.42 5.00 9.32
N CYS A 217 8.70 5.03 9.68
CA CYS A 217 9.14 5.14 11.08
C CYS A 217 8.63 6.44 11.72
N ARG A 218 8.76 7.58 11.05
CA ARG A 218 8.23 8.88 11.52
C ARG A 218 6.72 8.87 11.72
N ALA A 219 5.99 8.12 10.90
CA ALA A 219 4.54 7.94 11.00
C ALA A 219 4.11 6.95 12.10
N GLY A 220 5.04 6.47 12.94
CA GLY A 220 4.76 5.65 14.12
C GLY A 220 4.82 4.14 13.88
N ALA A 221 5.42 3.68 12.78
CA ALA A 221 5.74 2.25 12.62
C ALA A 221 6.86 1.82 13.56
N SER A 222 6.72 0.63 14.14
CA SER A 222 7.85 0.01 14.84
C SER A 222 8.92 -0.45 13.84
N LEU A 223 10.16 -0.57 14.31
CA LEU A 223 11.27 -1.05 13.48
C LEU A 223 10.97 -2.44 12.89
N GLU A 224 10.36 -3.32 13.68
CA GLU A 224 9.97 -4.67 13.25
C GLU A 224 8.90 -4.62 12.16
N GLN A 225 7.92 -3.71 12.25
CA GLN A 225 6.90 -3.54 11.22
C GLN A 225 7.52 -3.08 9.90
N VAL A 226 8.42 -2.10 9.94
CA VAL A 226 9.08 -1.59 8.72
C VAL A 226 10.01 -2.66 8.11
N LYS A 227 10.77 -3.40 8.94
CA LYS A 227 11.60 -4.52 8.49
C LYS A 227 10.74 -5.61 7.83
N ALA A 228 9.61 -5.97 8.44
CA ALA A 228 8.67 -6.94 7.88
C ALA A 228 8.08 -6.49 6.54
N VAL A 229 7.65 -5.23 6.42
CA VAL A 229 7.11 -4.68 5.15
C VAL A 229 8.16 -4.73 4.04
N ARG A 230 9.41 -4.35 4.35
CA ARG A 230 10.53 -4.44 3.41
C ARG A 230 10.76 -5.90 2.98
N GLU A 231 10.82 -6.83 3.92
CA GLU A 231 11.07 -8.24 3.65
C GLU A 231 9.96 -8.88 2.82
N ILE A 232 8.69 -8.63 3.15
CA ILE A 232 7.53 -9.07 2.35
C ILE A 232 7.64 -8.57 0.91
N ALA A 233 7.95 -7.29 0.73
CA ALA A 233 8.06 -6.70 -0.61
C ALA A 233 9.24 -7.30 -1.40
N MET A 234 10.37 -7.55 -0.75
CA MET A 234 11.53 -8.20 -1.36
C MET A 234 11.22 -9.64 -1.76
N ASP A 235 10.64 -10.45 -0.86
CA ASP A 235 10.24 -11.83 -1.15
C ASP A 235 9.31 -11.89 -2.38
N VAL A 236 8.31 -11.01 -2.43
CA VAL A 236 7.36 -10.96 -3.56
C VAL A 236 8.05 -10.54 -4.85
N ALA A 237 8.90 -9.53 -4.81
CA ALA A 237 9.61 -9.03 -5.98
C ALA A 237 10.60 -10.09 -6.53
N GLN A 238 11.38 -10.72 -5.66
CA GLN A 238 12.34 -11.76 -6.02
C GLN A 238 11.65 -12.97 -6.66
N GLU A 239 10.58 -13.48 -6.04
CA GLU A 239 9.80 -14.59 -6.61
C GLU A 239 9.08 -14.20 -7.91
N SER A 240 8.86 -12.90 -8.12
CA SER A 240 8.34 -12.36 -9.38
C SER A 240 9.41 -12.23 -10.48
N GLY A 241 10.69 -12.45 -10.15
CA GLY A 241 11.83 -12.33 -11.05
C GLY A 241 12.37 -10.91 -11.19
N VAL A 242 12.15 -10.06 -10.18
CA VAL A 242 12.80 -8.74 -10.10
C VAL A 242 14.25 -8.95 -9.66
N GLU A 243 15.17 -8.37 -10.41
CA GLU A 243 16.59 -8.31 -10.09
C GLU A 243 16.95 -6.84 -9.82
N TRP A 244 17.34 -6.53 -8.58
CA TRP A 244 17.79 -5.19 -8.21
C TRP A 244 19.22 -4.96 -8.69
N ARG A 245 19.50 -3.74 -9.16
CA ARG A 245 20.86 -3.36 -9.60
C ARG A 245 21.83 -3.23 -8.44
N GLU A 246 21.32 -2.81 -7.30
CA GLU A 246 22.06 -2.61 -6.07
C GLU A 246 21.30 -3.25 -4.91
N GLU A 247 21.90 -3.29 -3.72
CA GLU A 247 21.22 -3.77 -2.53
C GLU A 247 20.01 -2.88 -2.20
N VAL A 248 18.85 -3.51 -1.93
CA VAL A 248 17.67 -2.79 -1.45
C VAL A 248 18.04 -2.09 -0.13
N PRO A 249 17.85 -0.76 0.00
CA PRO A 249 18.27 -0.04 1.20
C PRO A 249 17.74 -0.67 2.49
N PRO A 250 18.58 -0.85 3.54
CA PRO A 250 18.14 -1.38 4.81
C PRO A 250 17.26 -0.37 5.56
N VAL A 251 16.54 -0.86 6.57
CA VAL A 251 15.85 0.01 7.52
C VAL A 251 16.89 0.55 8.49
N GLU A 252 17.12 1.87 8.48
CA GLU A 252 18.06 2.50 9.43
C GLU A 252 17.49 2.42 10.85
N GLU A 253 18.32 1.98 11.79
CA GLU A 253 18.02 2.04 13.21
C GLU A 253 18.29 3.48 13.68
N SER A 254 17.26 4.12 14.23
CA SER A 254 17.32 5.50 14.73
C SER A 254 18.19 5.63 15.97
#